data_AF-A0A9P5PBU7-F1
#
_entry.id   AF-A0A9P5PBU7-F1
#
_cell.length_a   1.000
_cell.length_b   1.000
_cell.length_c   1.000
_cell.angle_alpha   90.00
_cell.angle_beta   90.00
_cell.angle_gamma   90.00
#
_symmetry.space_group_name_H-M   'P 1'
#
loop_
_entity.id
_entity.type
_entity.pdbx_description
1 polymer ?
#
loop_
_entity_poly.entity_id
_entity_poly.type
_entity_poly.pdbx_seq_one_letter_code
_entity_poly.pdbx_strand_id
1 'polypeptide(L)'
;MPHALEEPGNPNPSKWFTIATHVPGRSNKDCRKRWFARMAVDIVRGVWSAEEDAKLMNAVTKHGTKWSLVATMVHSRNSDQCAKRWTDTLDPSIDRSGWTPELDRILCNAVNEHGTCWKKIVRTYFPGRTGLSAKNRLVHLLFVF
;
A
#
# COMPACT_ATOMS: atom_id res chain seq x y z
N MET A 1 -16.23 -22.60 -1.28
CA MET A 1 -17.00 -22.31 -2.50
C MET A 1 -16.22 -22.87 -3.68
N PRO A 2 -16.82 -23.74 -4.51
CA PRO A 2 -16.10 -24.39 -5.60
C PRO A 2 -15.76 -23.39 -6.71
N HIS A 3 -14.62 -23.68 -7.33
CA HIS A 3 -13.95 -22.93 -8.40
C HIS A 3 -14.93 -22.44 -9.47
N ALA A 4 -14.95 -21.12 -9.72
CA ALA A 4 -15.51 -20.58 -10.96
C ALA A 4 -14.62 -21.01 -12.11
N LEU A 5 -14.94 -22.17 -12.70
CA LEU A 5 -14.50 -22.56 -14.03
C LEU A 5 -15.19 -21.62 -15.01
N GLU A 6 -14.44 -21.02 -15.93
CA GLU A 6 -15.03 -20.23 -17.01
C GLU A 6 -16.03 -21.11 -17.79
N GLU A 7 -17.19 -20.55 -18.14
CA GLU A 7 -18.26 -21.22 -18.88
C GLU A 7 -17.70 -21.88 -20.16
N PRO A 8 -18.09 -23.14 -20.48
CA PRO A 8 -17.59 -23.85 -21.65
C PRO A 8 -18.07 -23.14 -22.93
N GLY A 9 -17.15 -22.45 -23.61
CA GLY A 9 -17.45 -21.77 -24.88
C GLY A 9 -16.71 -20.47 -25.16
N ASN A 10 -15.78 -20.02 -24.31
CA ASN A 10 -14.99 -18.82 -24.60
C ASN A 10 -13.92 -19.09 -25.68
N PRO A 11 -14.01 -18.50 -26.90
CA PRO A 11 -13.05 -18.75 -27.99
C PRO A 11 -11.69 -18.09 -27.77
N ASN A 12 -11.54 -17.25 -26.73
CA ASN A 12 -10.28 -16.63 -26.35
C ASN A 12 -10.09 -16.72 -24.82
N PRO A 13 -9.69 -17.89 -24.29
CA PRO A 13 -9.37 -18.01 -22.87
C PRO A 13 -8.18 -17.10 -22.53
N SER A 14 -8.30 -16.39 -21.41
CA SER A 14 -7.24 -15.52 -20.90
C SER A 14 -5.94 -16.31 -20.72
N LYS A 15 -4.78 -15.72 -21.07
CA LYS A 15 -3.46 -16.35 -20.85
C LYS A 15 -3.27 -16.85 -19.40
N TRP A 16 -3.93 -16.19 -18.43
CA TRP A 16 -3.91 -16.58 -17.02
C TRP A 16 -4.68 -17.85 -16.70
N PHE A 17 -5.67 -18.22 -17.51
CA PHE A 17 -6.39 -19.49 -17.40
C PHE A 17 -5.44 -20.66 -17.69
N THR A 18 -4.73 -20.61 -18.82
CA THR A 18 -3.70 -21.60 -19.18
C THR A 18 -2.60 -21.65 -18.13
N ILE A 19 -2.18 -20.52 -17.57
CA ILE A 19 -1.17 -20.54 -16.49
C ILE A 19 -1.73 -21.25 -15.24
N ALA A 20 -3.00 -21.05 -14.90
CA ALA A 20 -3.61 -21.66 -13.71
C ALA A 20 -3.77 -23.18 -13.81
N THR A 21 -3.91 -23.76 -15.02
CA THR A 21 -3.97 -25.23 -15.18
C THR A 21 -2.68 -25.92 -14.72
N HIS A 22 -1.56 -25.20 -14.74
CA HIS A 22 -0.26 -25.69 -14.29
C HIS A 22 0.08 -25.32 -12.83
N VAL A 23 -0.83 -24.67 -12.10
CA VAL A 23 -0.61 -24.27 -10.69
C VAL A 23 -1.72 -24.85 -9.80
N PRO A 24 -1.50 -26.04 -9.20
CA PRO A 24 -2.51 -26.71 -8.38
C PRO A 24 -3.02 -25.81 -7.24
N GLY A 25 -4.34 -25.76 -7.06
CA GLY A 25 -4.99 -25.02 -5.96
C GLY A 25 -4.98 -23.50 -6.11
N ARG A 26 -4.70 -22.95 -7.30
CA ARG A 26 -4.75 -21.50 -7.57
C ARG A 26 -5.66 -21.20 -8.76
N SER A 27 -6.45 -20.14 -8.65
CA SER A 27 -7.28 -19.65 -9.77
C SER A 27 -6.49 -18.76 -10.73
N ASN A 28 -7.03 -18.52 -11.93
CA ASN A 28 -6.51 -17.55 -12.88
C ASN A 28 -6.32 -16.15 -12.26
N LYS A 29 -7.26 -15.72 -11.39
CA LYS A 29 -7.19 -14.48 -10.63
C LYS A 29 -6.03 -14.47 -9.64
N ASP A 30 -5.77 -15.59 -8.96
CA ASP A 30 -4.65 -15.73 -8.03
C ASP A 30 -3.30 -15.63 -8.75
N CYS A 31 -3.16 -16.35 -9.87
CA CYS A 31 -1.95 -16.31 -10.70
C CYS A 31 -1.68 -14.90 -11.22
N ARG A 32 -2.70 -14.24 -11.78
CA ARG A 32 -2.61 -12.85 -12.26
C ARG A 32 -2.21 -11.89 -11.13
N LYS A 33 -2.92 -11.95 -9.99
CA LYS A 33 -2.66 -11.09 -8.83
C LYS A 33 -1.22 -11.27 -8.35
N ARG A 34 -0.76 -12.51 -8.22
CA ARG A 34 0.60 -12.81 -7.76
C ARG A 34 1.65 -12.27 -8.72
N TRP A 35 1.46 -12.42 -10.03
CA TRP A 35 2.40 -11.94 -11.03
C TRP A 35 2.58 -10.43 -10.96
N PHE A 36 1.49 -9.66 -11.09
CA PHE A 36 1.55 -8.20 -11.06
C PHE A 36 1.98 -7.64 -9.70
N ALA A 37 1.71 -8.36 -8.61
CA ALA A 37 2.14 -7.92 -7.28
C ALA A 37 3.63 -8.19 -7.00
N ARG A 38 4.23 -9.25 -7.57
CA ARG A 38 5.55 -9.73 -7.09
C ARG A 38 6.54 -10.17 -8.16
N MET A 39 6.11 -10.55 -9.37
CA MET A 39 6.95 -11.24 -10.36
C MET A 39 7.12 -10.49 -11.69
N ALA A 40 6.33 -9.44 -11.94
CA ALA A 40 6.59 -8.56 -13.08
C ALA A 40 8.00 -7.96 -12.92
N VAL A 41 8.86 -8.23 -13.91
CA VAL A 41 10.30 -7.89 -13.91
C VAL A 41 10.54 -6.38 -13.72
N ASP A 42 9.59 -5.57 -14.16
CA ASP A 42 9.67 -4.11 -14.11
C ASP A 42 9.30 -3.51 -12.74
N ILE A 43 8.88 -4.32 -11.76
CA ILE A 43 8.46 -3.84 -10.44
C ILE A 43 9.65 -3.74 -9.48
N VAL A 44 10.04 -2.50 -9.19
CA VAL A 44 11.14 -2.16 -8.29
C VAL A 44 10.72 -2.31 -6.82
N ARG A 45 11.62 -2.91 -6.03
CA ARG A 45 11.50 -3.02 -4.56
C ARG A 45 12.51 -2.11 -3.89
N GLY A 46 12.16 -1.55 -2.74
CA GLY A 46 13.03 -0.67 -1.97
C GLY A 46 12.61 0.80 -2.04
N VAL A 47 13.57 1.68 -1.75
CA VAL A 47 13.41 3.12 -1.57
C VAL A 47 12.82 3.76 -2.83
N TRP A 48 11.94 4.74 -2.63
CA TRP A 48 11.37 5.55 -3.72
C TRP A 48 12.36 6.63 -4.14
N SER A 49 12.60 6.76 -5.45
CA SER A 49 13.39 7.88 -5.97
C SER A 49 12.54 9.15 -6.11
N ALA A 50 13.20 10.30 -6.23
CA ALA A 50 12.52 11.58 -6.45
C ALA A 50 11.74 11.59 -7.77
N GLU A 51 12.26 10.93 -8.81
CA GLU A 51 11.59 10.79 -10.10
C GLU A 51 10.33 9.92 -9.99
N GLU A 52 10.38 8.85 -9.19
CA GLU A 52 9.20 8.02 -8.92
C GLU A 52 8.14 8.78 -8.14
N ASP A 53 8.54 9.55 -7.12
CA ASP A 53 7.62 10.40 -6.36
C ASP A 53 6.97 11.46 -7.27
N ALA A 54 7.74 12.10 -8.17
CA ALA A 54 7.21 13.06 -9.14
C ALA A 54 6.19 12.43 -10.10
N LYS A 55 6.49 11.23 -10.62
CA LYS A 55 5.54 10.47 -11.46
C LYS A 55 4.29 10.11 -10.68
N LEU A 56 4.42 9.65 -9.43
CA LEU A 56 3.30 9.29 -8.58
C LEU A 56 2.40 10.51 -8.31
N MET A 57 2.98 11.65 -7.94
CA MET A 57 2.22 12.89 -7.71
C MET A 57 1.46 13.32 -8.97
N ASN A 58 2.11 13.36 -10.13
CA ASN A 58 1.44 13.70 -11.39
C ASN A 58 0.29 12.73 -11.71
N ALA A 59 0.54 11.43 -11.58
CA ALA A 59 -0.46 10.41 -11.84
C ALA A 59 -1.68 10.51 -10.90
N VAL A 60 -1.46 10.82 -9.62
CA VAL A 60 -2.55 11.05 -8.66
C VAL A 60 -3.31 12.34 -8.98
N THR A 61 -2.64 13.42 -9.36
CA THR A 61 -3.31 14.65 -9.83
C THR A 61 -4.22 14.36 -11.04
N LYS A 62 -3.78 13.50 -11.96
CA LYS A 62 -4.54 13.17 -13.18
C LYS A 62 -5.67 12.16 -12.95
N HIS A 63 -5.46 11.16 -12.10
CA HIS A 63 -6.35 9.99 -11.99
C HIS A 63 -6.98 9.81 -10.61
N GLY A 64 -6.63 10.64 -9.62
CA GLY A 64 -7.02 10.47 -8.23
C GLY A 64 -6.45 9.18 -7.63
N THR A 65 -7.15 8.61 -6.63
CA THR A 65 -6.77 7.37 -5.93
C THR A 65 -7.14 6.09 -6.71
N LYS A 66 -7.24 6.17 -8.03
CA LYS A 66 -7.43 5.01 -8.92
C LYS A 66 -6.10 4.28 -9.12
N TRP A 67 -5.65 3.57 -8.09
CA TRP A 67 -4.29 3.04 -7.98
C TRP A 67 -3.82 2.15 -9.13
N SER A 68 -4.73 1.43 -9.78
CA SER A 68 -4.40 0.65 -10.97
C SER A 68 -3.95 1.55 -12.13
N LEU A 69 -4.62 2.69 -12.37
CA LEU A 69 -4.23 3.66 -13.40
C LEU A 69 -2.97 4.44 -12.98
N VAL A 70 -2.88 4.78 -11.70
CA VAL A 70 -1.68 5.44 -11.16
C VAL A 70 -0.43 4.59 -11.36
N ALA A 71 -0.52 3.30 -11.03
CA ALA A 71 0.59 2.36 -11.23
C ALA A 71 0.99 2.23 -12.71
N THR A 72 0.02 2.29 -13.64
CA THR A 72 0.34 2.30 -15.08
C THR A 72 1.11 3.54 -15.52
N MET A 73 1.01 4.68 -14.83
CA MET A 73 1.82 5.86 -15.14
C MET A 73 3.19 5.82 -14.47
N VAL A 74 3.27 5.29 -13.25
CA VAL A 74 4.55 5.14 -12.53
C VAL A 74 5.44 4.08 -13.20
N HIS A 75 4.84 3.02 -13.75
CA HIS A 75 5.47 1.87 -14.44
C HIS A 75 6.38 1.00 -13.55
N SER A 76 7.22 1.60 -12.69
CA SER A 76 8.17 0.89 -11.83
C SER A 76 7.56 0.34 -10.54
N ARG A 77 6.32 0.71 -10.20
CA ARG A 77 5.66 0.38 -8.93
C ARG A 77 4.24 -0.13 -9.17
N ASN A 78 3.83 -1.10 -8.35
CA ASN A 78 2.48 -1.63 -8.41
C ASN A 78 1.47 -0.74 -7.64
N SER A 79 0.18 -1.03 -7.80
CA SER A 79 -0.91 -0.25 -7.20
C SER A 79 -0.80 -0.11 -5.69
N ASP A 80 -0.41 -1.18 -5.00
CA ASP A 80 -0.36 -1.22 -3.54
C ASP A 80 0.83 -0.39 -3.02
N GLN A 81 1.97 -0.45 -3.73
CA GLN A 81 3.13 0.40 -3.46
C GLN A 81 2.79 1.87 -3.66
N CYS A 82 2.14 2.22 -4.77
CA CYS A 82 1.71 3.60 -5.06
C CYS A 82 0.74 4.12 -3.98
N ALA A 83 -0.29 3.34 -3.65
CA ALA A 83 -1.25 3.69 -2.61
C ALA A 83 -0.55 3.94 -1.27
N LYS A 84 0.31 3.01 -0.86
CA LYS A 84 1.05 3.12 0.40
C LYS A 84 1.96 4.35 0.42
N ARG A 85 2.72 4.59 -0.65
CA ARG A 85 3.64 5.74 -0.73
C ARG A 85 2.87 7.06 -0.66
N TRP A 86 1.75 7.14 -1.35
CA TRP A 86 0.88 8.31 -1.28
C TRP A 86 0.37 8.53 0.16
N THR A 87 -0.31 7.53 0.74
CA THR A 87 -0.97 7.69 2.04
C THR A 87 -0.01 7.87 3.21
N ASP A 88 1.21 7.33 3.10
CA ASP A 88 2.19 7.41 4.18
C ASP A 88 3.15 8.59 4.05
N THR A 89 3.33 9.17 2.85
CA THR A 89 4.41 10.13 2.58
C THR A 89 4.02 11.32 1.72
N LEU A 90 3.44 11.09 0.53
CA LEU A 90 3.30 12.16 -0.47
C LEU A 90 2.02 12.96 -0.37
N ASP A 91 0.97 12.43 0.27
CA ASP A 91 -0.30 13.14 0.37
C ASP A 91 -0.10 14.51 1.05
N PRO A 92 -0.43 15.63 0.38
CA PRO A 92 -0.28 16.96 0.95
C PRO A 92 -1.10 17.15 2.24
N SER A 93 -2.18 16.40 2.43
CA SER A 93 -3.03 16.51 3.62
C SER A 93 -2.41 15.89 4.88
N ILE A 94 -1.25 15.22 4.78
CA ILE A 94 -0.58 14.62 5.93
C ILE A 94 -0.03 15.71 6.85
N ASP A 95 -0.40 15.64 8.13
CA ASP A 95 0.21 16.43 9.18
C ASP A 95 1.66 15.97 9.44
N ARG A 96 2.60 16.88 9.16
CA ARG A 96 4.05 16.69 9.33
C ARG A 96 4.61 17.54 10.48
N SER A 97 3.75 18.12 11.32
CA SER A 97 4.20 18.88 12.48
C SER A 97 5.03 18.01 13.44
N GLY A 98 5.92 18.66 14.20
CA GLY A 98 6.79 17.97 15.15
C GLY A 98 6.02 17.17 16.21
N TRP A 99 6.65 16.14 16.77
CA TRP A 99 6.12 15.47 17.96
C TRP A 99 6.53 16.25 19.20
N THR A 100 5.55 16.60 20.03
CA THR A 100 5.77 17.28 21.31
C THR A 100 5.72 16.27 22.46
N PRO A 101 6.28 16.59 23.64
CA PRO A 101 6.17 15.71 24.81
C PRO A 101 4.72 15.36 25.18
N GLU A 102 3.78 16.28 24.95
CA GLU A 102 2.36 16.01 25.17
C GLU A 102 1.80 14.99 24.17
N LEU A 103 2.15 15.13 22.88
CA LEU A 103 1.76 14.14 21.87
C LEU A 103 2.39 12.78 22.12
N ASP A 104 3.62 12.73 22.65
CA ASP A 104 4.28 11.49 23.03
C ASP A 104 3.55 10.78 24.17
N ARG A 105 3.13 11.55 25.19
CA ARG A 105 2.33 11.03 26.30
C ARG A 105 1.00 10.45 25.81
N ILE A 106 0.31 11.16 24.91
CA ILE A 106 -0.92 10.67 24.28
C ILE A 106 -0.64 9.39 23.47
N LEU A 107 0.46 9.35 22.71
CA LEU A 107 0.82 8.19 21.89
C LEU A 107 1.08 6.96 22.74
N CYS A 108 1.87 7.09 23.81
CA CYS A 108 2.14 6.00 24.74
C CYS A 108 0.86 5.47 25.39
N ASN A 109 -0.02 6.36 25.86
CA ASN A 109 -1.30 5.96 26.44
C ASN A 109 -2.20 5.23 25.41
N ALA A 110 -2.30 5.77 24.19
CA ALA A 110 -3.09 5.16 23.12
C ALA A 110 -2.54 3.79 22.70
N VAL A 111 -1.23 3.59 22.72
CA VAL A 111 -0.59 2.28 22.45
C VAL A 111 -0.85 1.30 23.59
N ASN A 112 -0.80 1.75 24.86
CA ASN A 112 -1.15 0.90 26.00
C ASN A 112 -2.61 0.45 25.95
N GLU A 113 -3.52 1.32 25.51
CA GLU A 113 -4.96 1.02 25.42
C GLU A 113 -5.34 0.19 24.18
N HIS A 114 -4.77 0.50 23.01
CA HIS A 114 -5.19 -0.07 21.72
C HIS A 114 -4.15 -0.99 21.06
N GLY A 115 -2.99 -1.20 21.69
CA GLY A 115 -1.86 -1.93 21.11
C GLY A 115 -1.28 -1.22 19.88
N THR A 116 -0.83 -1.98 18.88
CA THR A 116 -0.27 -1.43 17.62
C THR A 116 -1.33 -1.23 16.53
N CYS A 117 -2.57 -0.95 16.92
CA CYS A 117 -3.67 -0.64 16.00
C CYS A 117 -3.55 0.77 15.41
N TRP A 118 -2.47 1.03 14.65
CA TRP A 118 -2.09 2.37 14.19
C TRP A 118 -3.20 3.16 13.50
N LYS A 119 -3.98 2.50 12.64
CA LYS A 119 -5.13 3.14 11.96
C LYS A 119 -6.17 3.66 12.95
N LYS A 120 -6.45 2.91 14.02
CA LYS A 120 -7.38 3.32 15.09
C LYS A 120 -6.77 4.47 15.88
N ILE A 121 -5.51 4.33 16.30
CA ILE A 121 -4.79 5.33 17.08
C ILE A 121 -4.76 6.69 16.37
N VAL A 122 -4.30 6.74 15.12
CA VAL A 122 -4.20 8.03 14.42
C VAL A 122 -5.57 8.63 14.13
N ARG A 123 -6.58 7.82 13.80
CA ARG A 123 -7.94 8.32 13.60
C ARG A 123 -8.53 8.92 14.88
N THR A 124 -8.25 8.34 16.04
CA THR A 124 -8.85 8.76 17.31
C THR A 124 -8.10 9.91 17.97
N TYR A 125 -6.76 9.89 17.95
CA TYR A 125 -5.94 10.81 18.76
C TYR A 125 -5.08 11.77 17.93
N PHE A 126 -4.82 11.46 16.65
CA PHE A 126 -3.89 12.23 15.81
C PHE A 126 -4.46 12.44 14.39
N PRO A 127 -5.63 13.10 14.27
CA PRO A 127 -6.26 13.31 12.97
C PRO A 127 -5.29 14.03 12.01
N GLY A 128 -5.17 13.51 10.79
CA GLY A 128 -4.23 14.01 9.78
C GLY A 128 -2.84 13.38 9.82
N ARG A 129 -2.42 12.72 10.92
CA ARG A 129 -1.16 11.96 10.95
C ARG A 129 -1.32 10.54 10.42
N THR A 130 -0.24 9.98 9.91
CA THR A 130 -0.23 8.62 9.37
C THR A 130 0.15 7.60 10.45
N GLY A 131 -0.34 6.36 10.29
CA GLY A 131 0.06 5.26 11.17
C GLY A 131 1.57 5.00 11.13
N LEU A 132 2.23 5.28 9.99
CA LEU A 132 3.69 5.20 9.87
C LEU A 132 4.38 6.25 10.76
N SER A 133 3.89 7.50 10.78
CA SER A 133 4.43 8.55 11.65
C SER A 133 4.33 8.18 13.13
N ALA A 134 3.17 7.70 13.58
CA ALA A 134 2.96 7.25 14.96
C ALA A 134 3.86 6.06 15.33
N LYS A 135 3.96 5.06 14.44
CA LYS A 135 4.85 3.91 14.64
C LYS A 135 6.31 4.37 14.76
N ASN A 136 6.78 5.20 13.84
CA ASN A 136 8.17 5.69 13.84
C ASN A 136 8.47 6.48 15.11
N ARG A 137 7.51 7.28 15.59
CA ARG A 137 7.68 8.00 16.86
C ARG A 137 7.79 7.05 18.05
N LEU A 138 6.90 6.06 18.16
CA LEU A 138 6.99 5.09 19.25
C LEU A 138 8.34 4.36 19.25
N VAL A 139 8.80 3.91 18.08
CA VAL A 139 10.12 3.28 17.93
C VAL A 139 11.21 4.24 18.44
N HIS A 140 11.19 5.51 18.05
CA HIS A 140 12.13 6.50 18.55
C HIS A 140 12.07 6.65 20.09
N LEU A 141 10.88 6.62 20.70
CA LEU A 141 10.74 6.71 22.16
C LEU A 141 11.27 5.46 22.90
N LEU A 142 11.26 4.29 22.25
CA LEU A 142 11.72 3.02 22.84
C LEU A 142 13.24 2.81 22.72
N PHE A 143 13.87 3.36 21.69
CA PHE A 143 15.29 3.11 21.38
C PHE A 143 16.20 4.33 21.65
N VAL A 144 15.67 5.39 22.25
CA VAL A 144 16.45 6.53 22.75
C VAL A 144 16.50 6.46 24.27
N PHE A 145 17.37 5.58 24.77
CA PHE A 145 17.90 5.53 26.14
C PHE A 145 19.34 5.00 26.08
#